data_AF-A0A0B1TME2-F1
#
_entry.id   AF-A0A0B1TME2-F1
#
_cell.length_a   1.000
_cell.length_b   1.000
_cell.length_c   1.000
_cell.angle_alpha   90.00
_cell.angle_beta   90.00
_cell.angle_gamma   90.00
#
_symmetry.space_group_name_H-M   'P 1'
#
loop_
_entity.id
_entity.type
_entity.pdbx_description
1 polymer ?
#
loop_
_entity_poly.entity_id
_entity_poly.type
_entity_poly.pdbx_seq_one_letter_code
_entity_poly.pdbx_strand_id
1 'polypeptide(L)'
;MWFFLLKKCYALVTFSQVFIKTLNYARRLSRFKNRETIKAVRAIFSQKPLHKFEVAQIVNLCPETAEEAKALIPSLENKLEDDDLDEILRDLHSKKTFQ
;
A
#
# COMPACT_ATOMS: atom_id res chain seq x y z
N MET A 1 42.50 22.22 14.47
CA MET A 1 41.84 22.43 13.15
C MET A 1 41.38 21.14 12.45
N TRP A 2 41.61 19.94 13.00
CA TRP A 2 41.16 18.67 12.40
C TRP A 2 39.79 18.17 12.89
N PHE A 3 39.30 18.65 14.04
CA PHE A 3 37.99 18.24 14.59
C PHE A 3 36.78 18.73 13.78
N PHE A 4 36.94 19.81 12.98
CA PHE A 4 35.88 20.35 12.13
C PHE A 4 35.66 19.55 10.84
N LEU A 5 36.70 18.85 10.35
CA LEU A 5 36.63 18.01 9.16
C LEU A 5 35.93 16.67 9.43
N LEU A 6 36.11 16.09 10.62
CA LEU A 6 35.48 14.82 10.97
C LEU A 6 33.95 14.92 11.11
N LYS A 7 33.43 16.08 11.55
CA LYS A 7 31.98 16.36 11.55
C LYS A 7 31.37 16.49 10.15
N LYS A 8 32.18 16.75 9.12
CA LYS A 8 31.73 16.83 7.72
C LYS A 8 31.66 15.45 7.05
N CYS A 9 32.42 14.46 7.52
CA CYS A 9 32.30 13.08 7.03
C CYS A 9 31.07 12.34 7.59
N TYR A 10 30.50 12.82 8.69
CA TYR A 10 29.16 12.44 9.18
C TYR A 10 28.05 13.39 8.68
N ALA A 11 28.30 14.17 7.62
CA ALA A 11 27.25 14.91 6.94
C ALA A 11 26.31 13.90 6.27
N LEU A 12 25.37 13.44 7.09
CA LEU A 12 24.02 13.01 6.79
C LEU A 12 23.73 13.11 5.30
N VAL A 13 23.50 11.96 4.66
CA VAL A 13 22.85 11.92 3.35
C VAL A 13 21.58 12.74 3.48
N THR A 14 21.62 13.99 3.04
CA THR A 14 20.48 14.90 3.06
C THR A 14 19.62 14.48 1.89
N PHE A 15 18.62 13.64 2.19
CA PHE A 15 17.66 13.24 1.17
C PHE A 15 17.00 14.48 0.55
N SER A 16 16.68 14.39 -0.74
CA SER A 16 16.02 15.49 -1.43
C SER A 16 14.70 15.85 -0.75
N GLN A 17 14.27 17.10 -0.86
CA GLN A 17 12.97 17.52 -0.32
C GLN A 17 11.82 16.69 -0.89
N VAL A 18 11.91 16.27 -2.16
CA VAL A 18 10.95 15.37 -2.81
C VAL A 18 10.92 14.03 -2.08
N PHE A 19 12.07 13.41 -1.81
CA PHE A 19 12.14 12.15 -1.09
C PHE A 19 11.52 12.25 0.31
N ILE A 20 11.84 13.30 1.07
CA ILE A 20 11.30 13.49 2.43
C ILE A 20 9.78 13.64 2.38
N LYS A 21 9.24 14.43 1.44
CA LYS A 21 7.79 14.60 1.26
C LYS A 21 7.12 13.29 0.88
N THR A 22 7.68 12.54 -0.07
CA THR A 22 7.15 11.24 -0.51
C THR A 22 7.19 10.20 0.61
N LEU A 23 8.29 10.12 1.36
CA LEU A 23 8.41 9.21 2.51
C LEU A 23 7.36 9.52 3.58
N ASN A 24 7.18 10.81 3.91
CA ASN A 24 6.19 11.24 4.89
C ASN A 24 4.74 11.01 4.40
N TYR A 25 4.49 11.13 3.10
CA TYR A 25 3.20 10.78 2.51
C TYR A 25 2.94 9.27 2.58
N ALA A 26 3.88 8.45 2.10
CA ALA A 26 3.78 6.99 2.12
C ALA A 26 3.59 6.45 3.55
N ARG A 27 4.33 6.97 4.53
CA ARG A 27 4.19 6.57 5.94
C ARG A 27 2.80 6.89 6.52
N ARG A 28 2.21 8.03 6.15
CA ARG A 28 0.87 8.42 6.62
C ARG A 28 -0.23 7.56 6.03
N LEU A 29 -0.11 7.18 4.76
CA LEU A 29 -1.12 6.36 4.07
C LEU A 29 -0.89 4.84 4.20
N SER A 30 0.25 4.42 4.76
CA SER A 30 0.57 3.02 4.95
C SER A 30 -0.47 2.34 5.85
N ARG A 31 -1.40 1.59 5.24
CA ARG A 31 -2.42 0.78 5.94
C ARG A 31 -1.83 -0.46 6.61
N PHE A 32 -0.73 -0.97 6.07
CA PHE A 32 -0.04 -2.16 6.56
C PHE A 32 1.43 -1.82 6.86
N LYS A 33 1.84 -1.93 8.13
CA LYS A 33 3.19 -1.65 8.63
C LYS A 33 4.06 -2.91 8.71
N ASN A 34 3.44 -4.05 8.96
CA ASN A 34 4.16 -5.32 9.13
C ASN A 34 4.46 -5.96 7.76
N ARG A 35 5.72 -6.35 7.54
CA ARG A 35 6.22 -6.88 6.26
C ARG A 35 5.60 -8.24 5.94
N GLU A 36 5.34 -9.06 6.95
CA GLU A 36 4.67 -10.34 6.84
C GLU A 36 3.22 -10.15 6.40
N THR A 37 2.53 -9.15 6.97
CA THR A 37 1.17 -8.76 6.54
C THR A 37 1.16 -8.28 5.09
N ILE A 38 2.15 -7.48 4.66
CA ILE A 38 2.24 -7.02 3.25
C ILE A 38 2.37 -8.21 2.28
N LYS A 39 3.17 -9.22 2.64
CA LYS A 39 3.30 -10.45 1.83
C LYS A 39 1.97 -11.21 1.78
N ALA A 40 1.31 -11.36 2.92
CA ALA A 40 0.02 -12.04 3.00
C ALA A 40 -1.08 -11.31 2.22
N VAL A 41 -1.10 -9.97 2.24
CA VAL A 41 -2.01 -9.15 1.45
C VAL A 41 -1.78 -9.37 -0.04
N ARG A 42 -0.52 -9.35 -0.49
CA ARG A 42 -0.19 -9.63 -1.90
C ARG A 42 -0.61 -11.04 -2.32
N ALA A 43 -0.53 -12.01 -1.42
CA ALA A 43 -0.90 -13.40 -1.69
C ALA A 43 -2.39 -13.58 -1.98
N ILE A 44 -3.28 -12.77 -1.37
CA ILE A 44 -4.74 -12.81 -1.64
C ILE A 44 -5.04 -12.63 -3.14
N PHE A 45 -4.31 -11.72 -3.79
CA PHE A 45 -4.58 -11.35 -5.18
C PHE A 45 -3.80 -12.18 -6.21
N SER A 46 -2.91 -13.09 -5.79
CA SER A 46 -1.98 -13.80 -6.69
C SER A 46 -2.66 -14.68 -7.74
N GLN A 47 -3.89 -15.17 -7.48
CA GLN A 47 -4.62 -16.07 -8.37
C GLN A 47 -5.79 -15.38 -9.09
N LYS A 48 -6.02 -14.09 -8.84
CA LYS A 48 -7.13 -13.34 -9.45
C LYS A 48 -6.67 -12.64 -10.73
N PRO A 49 -7.52 -12.53 -11.77
CA PRO A 49 -7.16 -11.93 -13.07
C PRO A 49 -7.16 -10.39 -12.99
N LEU A 50 -6.48 -9.83 -11.99
CA LEU A 50 -6.40 -8.40 -11.72
C LEU A 50 -5.09 -7.80 -12.21
N HIS A 51 -5.16 -6.59 -12.76
CA HIS A 51 -3.97 -5.86 -13.13
C HIS A 51 -3.23 -5.36 -11.87
N LYS A 52 -1.90 -5.26 -11.93
CA LYS A 52 -1.07 -4.80 -10.80
C LYS A 52 -1.50 -3.42 -10.28
N PHE A 53 -2.03 -2.57 -11.17
CA PHE A 53 -2.59 -1.28 -10.80
C PHE A 53 -3.84 -1.43 -9.92
N GLU A 54 -4.77 -2.31 -10.27
CA GLU A 54 -6.03 -2.52 -9.55
C GLU A 54 -5.76 -3.06 -8.16
N VAL A 55 -4.85 -4.03 -8.06
CA VAL A 55 -4.39 -4.56 -6.76
C VAL A 55 -3.80 -3.45 -5.89
N ALA A 56 -2.97 -2.57 -6.47
CA ALA A 56 -2.40 -1.45 -5.73
C ALA A 56 -3.47 -0.44 -5.28
N GLN A 57 -4.49 -0.16 -6.10
CA GLN A 57 -5.60 0.72 -5.74
C GLN A 57 -6.43 0.13 -4.60
N ILE A 58 -6.84 -1.13 -4.69
CA ILE A 58 -7.62 -1.81 -3.63
C ILE A 58 -6.84 -1.80 -2.31
N VAL A 59 -5.55 -2.12 -2.32
CA VAL A 59 -4.71 -2.16 -1.11
C VAL A 59 -4.45 -0.78 -0.51
N ASN A 60 -4.37 0.27 -1.32
CA ASN A 60 -4.14 1.64 -0.83
C ASN A 60 -5.43 2.31 -0.32
N LEU A 61 -6.54 2.12 -1.04
CA LEU A 61 -7.82 2.73 -0.74
C LEU A 61 -8.58 1.97 0.35
N CYS A 62 -8.49 0.64 0.35
CA CYS A 62 -9.22 -0.27 1.26
C CYS A 62 -10.73 0.00 1.29
N PRO A 63 -11.45 -0.15 0.17
CA PRO A 63 -12.90 0.02 0.13
C PRO A 63 -13.61 -1.02 1.01
N GLU A 64 -14.79 -0.68 1.52
CA GLU A 64 -15.57 -1.52 2.43
C GLU A 64 -16.51 -2.48 1.68
N THR A 65 -16.99 -2.08 0.49
CA THR A 65 -17.94 -2.85 -0.32
C THR A 65 -17.50 -2.97 -1.77
N ALA A 66 -17.98 -4.00 -2.47
CA ALA A 66 -17.79 -4.17 -3.91
C ALA A 66 -18.30 -2.96 -4.72
N GLU A 67 -19.44 -2.38 -4.33
CA GLU A 67 -20.01 -1.17 -4.96
C GLU A 67 -19.04 0.01 -4.86
N GLU A 68 -18.47 0.28 -3.67
CA GLU A 68 -17.48 1.34 -3.49
C GLU A 68 -16.21 1.07 -4.31
N ALA A 69 -15.74 -0.19 -4.31
CA ALA A 69 -14.56 -0.59 -5.05
C ALA A 69 -14.72 -0.38 -6.56
N LYS A 70 -15.88 -0.72 -7.13
CA LYS A 70 -16.21 -0.50 -8.55
C LYS A 70 -16.42 0.99 -8.86
N ALA A 71 -17.00 1.76 -7.95
CA ALA A 71 -17.14 3.21 -8.11
C ALA A 71 -15.77 3.93 -8.14
N LEU A 72 -14.81 3.49 -7.31
CA LEU A 72 -13.46 4.06 -7.27
C LEU A 72 -12.56 3.53 -8.39
N ILE A 73 -12.76 2.28 -8.80
CA ILE A 73 -11.93 1.56 -9.78
C ILE A 73 -12.86 0.94 -10.84
N PRO A 74 -13.34 1.73 -11.82
CA PRO A 74 -14.32 1.26 -12.81
C PRO A 74 -13.78 0.14 -13.71
N SER A 75 -12.46 -0.07 -13.77
CA SER A 75 -11.88 -1.19 -14.52
C SER A 75 -12.14 -2.57 -13.90
N LEU A 76 -12.68 -2.65 -12.67
CA LEU A 76 -13.07 -3.88 -12.00
C LEU A 76 -14.44 -4.42 -12.42
N GLU A 77 -15.30 -3.57 -12.99
CA GLU A 77 -16.74 -3.82 -13.17
C GLU A 77 -17.05 -5.09 -13.98
N ASN A 78 -16.20 -5.42 -14.95
CA ASN A 78 -16.34 -6.60 -15.81
C ASN A 78 -15.31 -7.71 -15.52
N LYS A 79 -14.59 -7.65 -14.40
CA LYS A 79 -13.50 -8.60 -14.07
C LYS A 79 -13.80 -9.50 -12.89
N LEU A 80 -14.59 -9.01 -11.93
CA LEU A 80 -14.96 -9.73 -10.72
C LEU A 80 -16.44 -9.49 -10.43
N GLU A 81 -17.11 -10.57 -10.05
CA GLU A 81 -18.45 -10.51 -9.47
C GLU A 81 -18.39 -9.82 -8.09
N ASP A 82 -19.52 -9.26 -7.66
CA ASP A 82 -19.57 -8.53 -6.39
C ASP A 82 -19.27 -9.44 -5.20
N ASP A 83 -19.79 -10.68 -5.21
CA ASP A 83 -19.54 -11.65 -4.15
C ASP A 83 -18.05 -12.02 -4.01
N ASP A 84 -17.36 -12.23 -5.15
CA ASP A 84 -15.92 -12.49 -5.20
C ASP A 84 -15.12 -11.30 -4.65
N LEU A 85 -15.54 -10.09 -5.00
CA LEU A 85 -14.87 -8.86 -4.59
C LEU A 85 -15.08 -8.61 -3.09
N ASP A 86 -16.29 -8.80 -2.58
CA ASP A 86 -16.61 -8.68 -1.16
C ASP A 86 -15.84 -9.70 -0.31
N GLU A 87 -15.65 -10.95 -0.78
CA GLU A 87 -14.81 -11.94 -0.11
C GLU A 87 -13.36 -11.45 0.02
N ILE A 88 -12.78 -10.95 -1.09
CA ILE A 88 -11.43 -10.40 -1.12
C ILE A 88 -11.29 -9.20 -0.16
N LEU A 89 -12.29 -8.31 -0.13
CA LEU A 89 -12.27 -7.14 0.75
C LEU A 89 -12.38 -7.55 2.22
N ARG A 90 -13.21 -8.53 2.56
CA ARG A 90 -13.27 -9.10 3.92
C ARG A 90 -11.93 -9.67 4.37
N ASP A 91 -11.29 -10.46 3.51
CA ASP A 91 -9.96 -11.02 3.76
C ASP A 91 -8.90 -9.93 3.96
N LEU A 92 -8.94 -8.87 3.14
CA LEU A 92 -8.06 -7.72 3.24
C LEU A 92 -8.24 -6.98 4.58
N HIS A 93 -9.48 -6.72 4.97
CA HIS A 93 -9.82 -6.03 6.23
C HIS A 93 -9.44 -6.85 7.46
N SER A 94 -9.58 -8.19 7.40
CA SER A 94 -9.12 -9.06 8.49
C SER A 94 -7.63 -8.82 8.78
N LYS A 95 -6.79 -8.75 7.74
CA LYS A 95 -5.34 -8.54 7.85
C LYS A 95 -4.96 -7.13 8.31
N LYS A 96 -5.86 -6.16 8.20
CA LYS A 96 -5.68 -4.78 8.71
C LYS A 96 -5.90 -4.72 10.22
N THR A 97 -6.87 -5.45 10.75
CA THR A 97 -7.24 -5.43 12.18
C THR A 97 -6.22 -6.15 13.08
N PHE A 98 -5.54 -7.19 12.58
CA PHE A 98 -4.56 -7.98 13.35
C PHE A 98 -3.17 -7.32 13.49
N GLN A 99 -3.04 -6.03 13.23
CA GLN A 99 -1.77 -5.31 13.22
C GLN A 99 -1.62 -4.32 14.38
#